data_AF-A0A927YEY6-F1
#
_entry.id   AF-A0A927YEY6-F1
#
_cell.length_a   1.000
_cell.length_b   1.000
_cell.length_c   1.000
_cell.angle_alpha   90.00
_cell.angle_beta   90.00
_cell.angle_gamma   90.00
#
_symmetry.space_group_name_H-M   'P 1'
#
loop_
_entity.id
_entity.type
_entity.pdbx_description
1 polymer ?
#
loop_
_entity_poly.entity_id
_entity_poly.type
_entity_poly.pdbx_seq_one_letter_code
_entity_poly.pdbx_strand_id
1 'polypeptide(L)'
;MDKQTAMRLLELEGRESPKEIKSQFRKMLHRYHPDATGMDATFAGEMVRNLIEAYEVLSKPSKTDGSRIRKEWNAPVNVMAAEERSIYASFEMLDGEAFDLEITKGRYIWNPAEEDFEHFTKSIVEVAETILNHHGKPGTDPAMVRLFPLLMDEYIYPFYAAEKLAEKIEEKEEGYLYSFTGYIKEYGKEKAFMEGNRAKVRIRETAIYLQFDHIPQYCKLTFDRNCLYPVVLSVLRSGKVAAMCEVIAVPDSKKGRRMSDSIKVAFTIMMREKIVDQPRSNKEKMDRLFRERDL
;
A
#
# COMPACT_ATOMS: atom_id res chain seq x y z
N MET A 1 -13.53 -5.44 27.30
CA MET A 1 -14.95 -5.11 27.58
C MET A 1 -15.67 -6.34 28.13
N ASP A 2 -16.59 -6.19 29.11
CA ASP A 2 -17.42 -7.30 29.60
C ASP A 2 -18.68 -7.49 28.75
N LYS A 3 -19.31 -8.69 28.84
CA LYS A 3 -20.48 -9.06 28.02
C LYS A 3 -21.67 -8.11 28.21
N GLN A 4 -21.89 -7.57 29.41
CA GLN A 4 -23.02 -6.71 29.71
C GLN A 4 -22.80 -5.30 29.14
N THR A 5 -21.57 -4.79 29.22
CA THR A 5 -21.17 -3.55 28.54
C THR A 5 -21.25 -3.69 27.02
N ALA A 6 -20.81 -4.82 26.45
CA ALA A 6 -20.95 -5.10 25.02
C ALA A 6 -22.40 -5.12 24.55
N MET A 7 -23.31 -5.73 25.32
CA MET A 7 -24.75 -5.72 25.02
C MET A 7 -25.33 -4.30 25.04
N ARG A 8 -24.97 -3.48 26.04
CA ARG A 8 -25.43 -2.09 26.11
C ARG A 8 -24.93 -1.26 24.93
N LEU A 9 -23.67 -1.45 24.52
CA LEU A 9 -23.08 -0.74 23.38
C LEU A 9 -23.73 -1.10 22.04
N LEU A 10 -24.16 -2.34 21.87
CA LEU A 10 -24.93 -2.76 20.69
C LEU A 10 -26.44 -2.55 20.85
N GLU A 11 -26.92 -1.97 21.96
CA GLU A 11 -28.36 -1.82 22.24
C GLU A 11 -29.12 -3.18 22.18
N LEU A 12 -28.55 -4.23 22.79
CA LEU A 12 -29.08 -5.60 22.84
C LEU A 12 -29.62 -5.96 24.23
N GLU A 13 -30.69 -6.75 24.29
CA GLU A 13 -31.37 -7.23 25.50
C GLU A 13 -30.86 -8.58 26.02
N GLY A 14 -30.00 -9.25 25.26
CA GLY A 14 -29.31 -10.49 25.64
C GLY A 14 -30.03 -11.79 25.24
N ARG A 15 -31.09 -11.70 24.44
CA ARG A 15 -31.85 -12.84 23.89
C ARG A 15 -31.60 -13.06 22.39
N GLU A 16 -30.77 -12.22 21.79
CA GLU A 16 -30.57 -12.16 20.35
C GLU A 16 -29.73 -13.33 19.85
N SER A 17 -30.16 -13.89 18.73
CA SER A 17 -29.38 -14.85 17.96
C SER A 17 -28.10 -14.22 17.41
N PRO A 18 -27.06 -15.01 17.08
CA PRO A 18 -25.85 -14.50 16.44
C PRO A 18 -26.11 -13.66 15.18
N LYS A 19 -27.20 -13.97 14.45
CA LYS A 19 -27.63 -13.20 13.27
C LYS A 19 -28.17 -11.82 13.65
N GLU A 20 -28.93 -11.72 14.72
CA GLU A 20 -29.48 -10.46 15.25
C GLU A 20 -28.37 -9.59 15.86
N ILE A 21 -27.44 -10.18 16.62
CA ILE A 21 -26.24 -9.49 17.12
C ILE A 21 -25.44 -8.89 15.97
N LYS A 22 -25.20 -9.66 14.90
CA LYS A 22 -24.50 -9.19 13.70
C LYS A 22 -25.27 -8.08 12.97
N SER A 23 -26.59 -8.19 12.89
CA SER A 23 -27.45 -7.18 12.28
C SER A 23 -27.40 -5.86 13.05
N GLN A 24 -27.50 -5.93 14.38
CA GLN A 24 -27.50 -4.76 15.23
C GLN A 24 -26.12 -4.08 15.30
N PHE A 25 -25.04 -4.86 15.38
CA PHE A 25 -23.68 -4.37 15.23
C PHE A 25 -23.51 -3.53 13.94
N ARG A 26 -24.02 -4.03 12.82
CA ARG A 26 -23.97 -3.33 11.53
C ARG A 26 -24.76 -2.02 11.53
N LYS A 27 -25.95 -1.99 12.15
CA LYS A 27 -26.74 -0.75 12.29
C LYS A 27 -25.97 0.31 13.11
N MET A 28 -25.33 -0.12 14.18
CA MET A 28 -24.56 0.79 15.02
C MET A 28 -23.31 1.30 14.29
N LEU A 29 -22.63 0.46 13.52
CA LEU A 29 -21.51 0.90 12.67
C LEU A 29 -21.92 1.99 11.68
N HIS A 30 -23.07 1.82 11.00
CA HIS A 30 -23.58 2.83 10.07
C HIS A 30 -23.89 4.15 10.78
N ARG A 31 -24.45 4.08 12.00
CA ARG A 31 -24.81 5.27 12.79
C ARG A 31 -23.59 6.09 13.25
N TYR A 32 -22.49 5.42 13.57
CA TYR A 32 -21.28 6.05 14.10
C TYR A 32 -20.14 6.10 13.06
N HIS A 33 -20.47 5.97 11.77
CA HIS A 33 -19.47 6.04 10.71
C HIS A 33 -18.76 7.41 10.71
N PRO A 34 -17.43 7.48 10.49
CA PRO A 34 -16.70 8.76 10.49
C PRO A 34 -17.20 9.75 9.43
N ASP A 35 -17.74 9.26 8.32
CA ASP A 35 -18.37 10.10 7.29
C ASP A 35 -19.87 10.36 7.52
N ALA A 36 -20.44 9.86 8.62
CA ALA A 36 -21.83 10.20 8.97
C ALA A 36 -21.89 11.68 9.36
N THR A 37 -22.75 12.42 8.68
CA THR A 37 -22.86 13.88 8.84
C THR A 37 -23.27 14.26 10.26
N GLY A 38 -22.44 15.08 10.91
CA GLY A 38 -22.78 15.74 12.19
C GLY A 38 -22.15 15.14 13.45
N MET A 39 -21.25 14.15 13.34
CA MET A 39 -20.45 13.67 14.48
C MET A 39 -18.97 14.08 14.38
N ASP A 40 -18.35 14.28 15.53
CA ASP A 40 -16.90 14.47 15.63
C ASP A 40 -16.18 13.18 15.20
N ALA A 41 -15.20 13.31 14.30
CA ALA A 41 -14.51 12.15 13.71
C ALA A 41 -13.74 11.32 14.76
N THR A 42 -13.22 11.97 15.80
CA THR A 42 -12.51 11.28 16.90
C THR A 42 -13.48 10.45 17.72
N PHE A 43 -14.61 11.05 18.11
CA PHE A 43 -15.68 10.36 18.83
C PHE A 43 -16.29 9.22 18.00
N ALA A 44 -16.55 9.45 16.71
CA ALA A 44 -17.07 8.43 15.79
C ALA A 44 -16.09 7.25 15.69
N GLY A 45 -14.79 7.52 15.53
CA GLY A 45 -13.74 6.51 15.51
C GLY A 45 -13.65 5.68 16.81
N GLU A 46 -13.70 6.33 17.97
CA GLU A 46 -13.74 5.65 19.27
C GLU A 46 -14.99 4.78 19.44
N MET A 47 -16.15 5.29 19.01
CA MET A 47 -17.40 4.53 19.06
C MET A 47 -17.36 3.30 18.15
N VAL A 48 -16.88 3.43 16.92
CA VAL A 48 -16.72 2.28 16.01
C VAL A 48 -15.78 1.23 16.61
N ARG A 49 -14.67 1.65 17.23
CA ARG A 49 -13.74 0.75 17.93
C ARG A 49 -14.43 0.00 19.07
N ASN A 50 -15.22 0.70 19.88
CA ASN A 50 -15.99 0.11 20.97
C ASN A 50 -17.07 -0.86 20.45
N LEU A 51 -17.72 -0.56 19.33
CA LEU A 51 -18.72 -1.43 18.71
C LEU A 51 -18.09 -2.74 18.20
N ILE A 52 -16.89 -2.67 17.62
CA ILE A 52 -16.16 -3.87 17.18
C ILE A 52 -15.75 -4.74 18.36
N GLU A 53 -15.19 -4.14 19.42
CA GLU A 53 -14.86 -4.86 20.64
C GLU A 53 -16.11 -5.53 21.23
N ALA A 54 -17.24 -4.83 21.24
CA ALA A 54 -18.52 -5.37 21.69
C ALA A 54 -18.97 -6.57 20.84
N TYR A 55 -18.87 -6.47 19.51
CA TYR A 55 -19.23 -7.57 18.61
C TYR A 55 -18.32 -8.78 18.77
N GLU A 56 -17.01 -8.60 18.97
CA GLU A 56 -16.09 -9.72 19.22
C GLU A 56 -16.42 -10.48 20.51
N VAL A 57 -16.73 -9.74 21.58
CA VAL A 57 -17.13 -10.33 22.87
C VAL A 57 -18.43 -11.14 22.74
N LEU A 58 -19.35 -10.70 21.89
CA LEU A 58 -20.67 -11.32 21.73
C LEU A 58 -20.72 -12.43 20.67
N SER A 59 -19.79 -12.43 19.71
CA SER A 59 -19.76 -13.38 18.58
C SER A 59 -18.94 -14.64 18.85
N LYS A 60 -18.03 -14.65 19.84
CA LYS A 60 -17.24 -15.83 20.21
C LYS A 60 -18.05 -16.77 21.11
N PRO A 61 -18.32 -18.03 20.71
CA PRO A 61 -18.90 -19.02 21.59
C PRO A 61 -17.90 -19.31 22.71
N SER A 62 -18.34 -19.20 23.95
CA SER A 62 -17.51 -19.22 25.16
C SER A 62 -16.48 -20.35 25.16
N LYS A 63 -15.21 -20.00 24.96
CA LYS A 63 -14.04 -20.62 25.58
C LYS A 63 -12.84 -19.68 25.48
N THR A 64 -12.15 -19.56 26.62
CA THR A 64 -10.80 -19.00 26.87
C THR A 64 -10.60 -17.48 26.85
N ASP A 65 -10.28 -17.01 28.06
CA ASP A 65 -9.42 -15.90 28.47
C ASP A 65 -9.49 -14.54 27.78
N GLY A 66 -9.68 -13.52 28.61
CA GLY A 66 -9.50 -12.11 28.33
C GLY A 66 -8.05 -11.72 28.03
N SER A 67 -7.43 -12.37 27.06
CA SER A 67 -6.30 -11.78 26.36
C SER A 67 -6.84 -10.74 25.39
N ARG A 68 -6.48 -9.48 25.64
CA ARG A 68 -6.62 -8.39 24.68
C ARG A 68 -5.88 -8.80 23.41
N ILE A 69 -6.58 -9.35 22.43
CA ILE A 69 -6.03 -9.45 21.08
C ILE A 69 -6.24 -8.07 20.45
N ARG A 70 -5.43 -7.08 20.88
CA ARG A 70 -4.90 -6.18 19.86
C ARG A 70 -4.18 -7.13 18.92
N LYS A 71 -4.75 -7.39 17.75
CA LYS A 71 -4.09 -8.18 16.72
C LYS A 71 -2.74 -7.49 16.51
N GLU A 72 -1.66 -8.08 17.00
CA GLU A 72 -0.32 -7.55 16.74
C GLU A 72 -0.19 -7.53 15.23
N TRP A 73 -0.10 -6.32 14.67
CA TRP A 73 -0.02 -6.17 13.23
C TRP A 73 1.31 -6.77 12.78
N ASN A 74 1.23 -7.84 11.99
CA ASN A 74 2.39 -8.65 11.68
C ASN A 74 3.16 -8.05 10.49
N ALA A 75 3.72 -6.88 10.71
CA ALA A 75 4.59 -6.20 9.77
C ALA A 75 5.88 -5.75 10.46
N PRO A 76 7.01 -5.70 9.73
CA PRO A 76 8.24 -5.10 10.23
C PRO A 76 7.98 -3.68 10.75
N VAL A 77 8.74 -3.24 11.74
CA VAL A 77 8.63 -1.90 12.30
C VAL A 77 9.88 -1.11 11.97
N ASN A 78 9.72 0.08 11.40
CA ASN A 78 10.80 1.03 11.28
C ASN A 78 10.81 1.97 12.48
N VAL A 79 11.56 1.61 13.51
CA VAL A 79 11.70 2.43 14.74
C VAL A 79 12.23 3.84 14.50
N MET A 80 12.86 4.07 13.33
CA MET A 80 13.46 5.35 12.94
C MET A 80 12.53 6.23 12.09
N ALA A 81 11.31 5.76 11.77
CA ALA A 81 10.34 6.54 11.01
C ALA A 81 9.86 7.77 11.82
N ALA A 82 9.59 8.87 11.14
CA ALA A 82 9.29 10.15 11.77
C ALA A 82 8.11 10.07 12.74
N GLU A 83 7.01 9.47 12.31
CA GLU A 83 5.75 9.43 13.06
C GLU A 83 5.17 8.01 13.11
N GLU A 84 4.11 7.83 13.90
CA GLU A 84 3.27 6.63 13.79
C GLU A 84 2.20 6.85 12.73
N ARG A 85 1.96 5.85 11.88
CA ARG A 85 0.88 5.89 10.89
C ARG A 85 -0.26 4.97 11.31
N SER A 86 -1.47 5.33 10.92
CA SER A 86 -2.66 4.50 11.08
C SER A 86 -2.67 3.36 10.06
N ILE A 87 -3.17 2.19 10.46
CA ILE A 87 -3.35 1.03 9.57
C ILE A 87 -4.85 0.87 9.35
N TYR A 88 -5.27 0.96 8.09
CA TYR A 88 -6.67 0.82 7.72
C TYR A 88 -6.99 -0.57 7.16
N ALA A 89 -8.22 -1.02 7.38
CA ALA A 89 -8.80 -2.15 6.67
C ALA A 89 -10.24 -1.80 6.24
N SER A 90 -10.60 -2.21 5.02
CA SER A 90 -11.98 -2.07 4.54
C SER A 90 -12.86 -3.21 5.04
N PHE A 91 -14.10 -2.88 5.37
CA PHE A 91 -15.15 -3.85 5.71
C PHE A 91 -16.34 -3.65 4.79
N GLU A 92 -16.76 -4.75 4.15
CA GLU A 92 -17.94 -4.75 3.27
C GLU A 92 -19.23 -4.96 4.09
N MET A 93 -20.19 -4.07 3.86
CA MET A 93 -21.53 -4.10 4.42
C MET A 93 -22.46 -5.02 3.61
N LEU A 94 -23.66 -5.32 4.14
CA LEU A 94 -24.60 -6.24 3.48
C LEU A 94 -25.25 -5.67 2.21
N ASP A 95 -25.31 -4.35 2.13
CA ASP A 95 -25.79 -3.58 0.99
C ASP A 95 -24.69 -3.39 -0.08
N GLY A 96 -23.47 -3.89 0.18
CA GLY A 96 -22.33 -3.78 -0.71
C GLY A 96 -21.53 -2.49 -0.54
N GLU A 97 -21.88 -1.62 0.41
CA GLU A 97 -21.05 -0.46 0.74
C GLU A 97 -19.82 -0.89 1.54
N ALA A 98 -18.64 -0.33 1.24
CA ALA A 98 -17.42 -0.59 1.99
C ALA A 98 -17.05 0.64 2.81
N PHE A 99 -16.55 0.43 4.03
CA PHE A 99 -15.97 1.50 4.83
C PHE A 99 -14.59 1.13 5.37
N ASP A 100 -13.76 2.14 5.55
CA ASP A 100 -12.39 2.00 6.07
C ASP A 100 -12.35 2.25 7.57
N LEU A 101 -11.60 1.42 8.29
CA LEU A 101 -11.39 1.60 9.72
C LEU A 101 -9.92 1.51 10.11
N GLU A 102 -9.49 2.43 10.98
CA GLU A 102 -8.21 2.33 11.69
C GLU A 102 -8.22 1.13 12.66
N ILE A 103 -7.44 0.11 12.33
CA ILE A 103 -7.26 -1.11 13.12
C ILE A 103 -6.20 -0.92 14.21
N THR A 104 -5.12 -0.23 13.88
CA THR A 104 -4.01 0.04 14.79
C THR A 104 -3.21 1.24 14.33
N LYS A 105 -2.27 1.68 15.16
CA LYS A 105 -1.33 2.76 14.85
C LYS A 105 0.08 2.36 15.29
N GLY A 106 1.07 2.73 14.49
CA GLY A 106 2.48 2.47 14.81
C GLY A 106 3.42 2.77 13.65
N ARG A 107 4.72 2.53 13.84
CA ARG A 107 5.73 2.69 12.79
C ARG A 107 5.85 1.46 11.89
N TYR A 108 4.72 0.87 11.52
CA TYR A 108 4.68 -0.35 10.73
C TYR A 108 5.07 -0.08 9.28
N ILE A 109 5.96 -0.91 8.76
CA ILE A 109 6.25 -1.01 7.34
C ILE A 109 5.01 -1.54 6.62
N TRP A 110 4.78 -1.04 5.40
CA TRP A 110 3.72 -1.56 4.55
C TRP A 110 3.91 -3.06 4.27
N ASN A 111 2.86 -3.83 4.51
CA ASN A 111 2.82 -5.26 4.21
C ASN A 111 1.84 -5.50 3.05
N PRO A 112 2.33 -5.70 1.80
CA PRO A 112 1.47 -5.93 0.64
C PRO A 112 0.52 -7.14 0.73
N ALA A 113 0.74 -8.03 1.68
CA ALA A 113 -0.11 -9.20 1.90
C ALA A 113 -1.27 -8.97 2.88
N GLU A 114 -1.21 -7.88 3.67
CA GLU A 114 -2.17 -7.61 4.75
C GLU A 114 -2.82 -6.22 4.64
N GLU A 115 -2.21 -5.28 3.91
CA GLU A 115 -2.69 -3.91 3.75
C GLU A 115 -2.77 -3.52 2.27
N ASP A 116 -3.94 -3.04 1.85
CA ASP A 116 -4.11 -2.48 0.51
C ASP A 116 -3.26 -1.21 0.34
N PHE A 117 -2.76 -1.01 -0.86
CA PHE A 117 -1.83 0.09 -1.10
C PHE A 117 -2.52 1.47 -0.98
N GLU A 118 -3.81 1.53 -1.25
CA GLU A 118 -4.65 2.70 -1.10
C GLU A 118 -4.76 3.12 0.37
N HIS A 119 -4.98 2.18 1.30
CA HIS A 119 -4.95 2.42 2.74
C HIS A 119 -3.59 2.87 3.22
N PHE A 120 -2.53 2.21 2.72
CA PHE A 120 -1.17 2.60 3.04
C PHE A 120 -0.89 4.04 2.60
N THR A 121 -1.17 4.40 1.34
CA THR A 121 -0.91 5.75 0.83
C THR A 121 -1.76 6.81 1.53
N LYS A 122 -3.02 6.52 1.88
CA LYS A 122 -3.85 7.36 2.75
C LYS A 122 -3.16 7.64 4.08
N SER A 123 -2.67 6.60 4.77
CA SER A 123 -1.99 6.77 6.06
C SER A 123 -0.71 7.61 5.95
N ILE A 124 0.00 7.55 4.83
CA ILE A 124 1.18 8.39 4.57
C ILE A 124 0.79 9.84 4.32
N VAL A 125 -0.34 10.08 3.63
CA VAL A 125 -0.88 11.43 3.45
C VAL A 125 -1.23 12.05 4.80
N GLU A 126 -1.90 11.33 5.70
CA GLU A 126 -2.26 11.81 7.04
C GLU A 126 -1.03 12.13 7.90
N VAL A 127 0.02 11.29 7.82
CA VAL A 127 1.31 11.58 8.46
C VAL A 127 1.94 12.85 7.88
N ALA A 128 1.93 13.00 6.55
CA ALA A 128 2.47 14.17 5.89
C ALA A 128 1.72 15.45 6.30
N GLU A 129 0.39 15.41 6.34
CA GLU A 129 -0.45 16.52 6.81
C GLU A 129 -0.16 16.88 8.26
N THR A 130 0.02 15.88 9.13
CA THR A 130 0.40 16.10 10.54
C THR A 130 1.73 16.86 10.64
N ILE A 131 2.74 16.42 9.89
CA ILE A 131 4.05 17.08 9.86
C ILE A 131 3.94 18.51 9.30
N LEU A 132 3.21 18.72 8.19
CA LEU A 132 2.99 20.05 7.61
C LEU A 132 2.31 20.99 8.61
N ASN A 133 1.27 20.52 9.30
CA ASN A 133 0.55 21.29 10.30
C ASN A 133 1.46 21.71 11.47
N HIS A 134 2.36 20.84 11.94
CA HIS A 134 3.38 21.21 12.93
C HIS A 134 4.33 22.32 12.46
N HIS A 135 4.53 22.44 11.15
CA HIS A 135 5.30 23.51 10.51
C HIS A 135 4.42 24.71 10.08
N GLY A 136 3.16 24.78 10.50
CA GLY A 136 2.23 25.86 10.17
C GLY A 136 1.82 25.91 8.70
N LYS A 137 1.95 24.79 7.98
CA LYS A 137 1.60 24.64 6.57
C LYS A 137 0.35 23.74 6.42
N PRO A 138 -0.64 24.09 5.58
CA PRO A 138 -1.80 23.24 5.35
C PRO A 138 -1.43 22.00 4.52
N GLY A 139 -2.29 20.97 4.52
CA GLY A 139 -2.11 19.76 3.70
C GLY A 139 -2.06 20.00 2.18
N THR A 140 -2.55 21.15 1.73
CA THR A 140 -2.48 21.60 0.33
C THR A 140 -1.17 22.32 -0.03
N ASP A 141 -0.24 22.47 0.92
CA ASP A 141 1.04 23.13 0.69
C ASP A 141 1.89 22.37 -0.37
N PRO A 142 2.57 23.07 -1.31
CA PRO A 142 3.42 22.43 -2.31
C PRO A 142 4.51 21.52 -1.75
N ALA A 143 4.95 21.73 -0.49
CA ALA A 143 5.89 20.85 0.19
C ALA A 143 5.38 19.40 0.32
N MET A 144 4.07 19.18 0.28
CA MET A 144 3.44 17.85 0.29
C MET A 144 4.03 16.92 -0.78
N VAL A 145 4.23 17.43 -2.00
CA VAL A 145 4.76 16.66 -3.14
C VAL A 145 6.20 16.19 -2.89
N ARG A 146 6.97 16.95 -2.11
CA ARG A 146 8.37 16.61 -1.75
C ARG A 146 8.46 15.78 -0.47
N LEU A 147 7.52 15.97 0.46
CA LEU A 147 7.45 15.25 1.73
C LEU A 147 6.96 13.81 1.53
N PHE A 148 5.90 13.62 0.74
CA PHE A 148 5.27 12.33 0.54
C PHE A 148 6.25 11.23 0.10
N PRO A 149 7.14 11.44 -0.91
CA PRO A 149 8.12 10.43 -1.29
C PRO A 149 9.16 10.11 -0.21
N LEU A 150 9.49 11.08 0.67
CA LEU A 150 10.42 10.86 1.78
C LEU A 150 9.78 9.96 2.85
N LEU A 151 8.49 10.15 3.12
CA LEU A 151 7.75 9.29 4.04
C LEU A 151 7.54 7.91 3.44
N MET A 152 7.15 7.80 2.16
CA MET A 152 7.04 6.52 1.47
C MET A 152 8.32 5.68 1.60
N ASP A 153 9.51 6.29 1.48
CA ASP A 153 10.80 5.61 1.65
C ASP A 153 11.09 5.19 3.11
N GLU A 154 10.47 5.81 4.11
CA GLU A 154 10.57 5.37 5.52
C GLU A 154 9.65 4.18 5.83
N TYR A 155 8.48 4.07 5.18
CA TYR A 155 7.49 3.02 5.47
C TYR A 155 7.41 1.91 4.42
N ILE A 156 8.25 1.93 3.39
CA ILE A 156 8.42 0.82 2.45
C ILE A 156 9.79 0.18 2.66
N TYR A 157 9.79 -1.11 2.97
CA TYR A 157 10.95 -1.97 2.81
C TYR A 157 10.92 -2.58 1.41
N PRO A 158 11.74 -2.07 0.46
CA PRO A 158 11.61 -2.40 -0.95
C PRO A 158 11.89 -3.87 -1.27
N PHE A 159 12.84 -4.54 -0.59
CA PHE A 159 13.12 -5.96 -0.86
C PHE A 159 12.03 -6.85 -0.26
N TYR A 160 11.59 -6.54 0.97
CA TYR A 160 10.45 -7.21 1.61
C TYR A 160 9.16 -7.08 0.78
N ALA A 161 8.85 -5.87 0.29
CA ALA A 161 7.68 -5.64 -0.54
C ALA A 161 7.81 -6.32 -1.90
N ALA A 162 8.99 -6.30 -2.52
CA ALA A 162 9.23 -6.97 -3.80
C ALA A 162 8.99 -8.49 -3.72
N GLU A 163 9.42 -9.15 -2.65
CA GLU A 163 9.19 -10.59 -2.43
C GLU A 163 7.68 -10.91 -2.34
N LYS A 164 6.88 -10.05 -1.73
CA LYS A 164 5.42 -10.26 -1.62
C LYS A 164 4.65 -9.88 -2.88
N LEU A 165 5.18 -8.96 -3.68
CA LEU A 165 4.51 -8.42 -4.86
C LEU A 165 4.85 -9.18 -6.15
N ALA A 166 5.96 -9.91 -6.18
CA ALA A 166 6.40 -10.66 -7.34
C ALA A 166 5.37 -11.74 -7.74
N GLU A 167 5.09 -11.85 -9.04
CA GLU A 167 4.20 -12.88 -9.58
C GLU A 167 4.86 -14.26 -9.57
N LYS A 168 6.19 -14.28 -9.70
CA LYS A 168 6.98 -15.50 -9.71
C LYS A 168 8.32 -15.24 -9.04
N ILE A 169 8.73 -16.19 -8.21
CA ILE A 169 10.06 -16.26 -7.61
C ILE A 169 10.69 -17.58 -8.03
N GLU A 170 11.85 -17.52 -8.66
CA GLU A 170 12.65 -18.69 -9.01
C GLU A 170 13.98 -18.64 -8.26
N GLU A 171 14.31 -19.72 -7.54
CA GLU A 171 15.64 -19.93 -7.01
C GLU A 171 16.52 -20.61 -8.07
N LYS A 172 17.69 -20.03 -8.33
CA LYS A 172 18.71 -20.50 -9.26
C LYS A 172 20.05 -20.54 -8.54
N GLU A 173 21.03 -21.24 -9.12
CA GLU A 173 22.39 -21.28 -8.58
C GLU A 173 22.99 -19.87 -8.40
N GLU A 174 22.62 -18.93 -9.26
CA GLU A 174 23.10 -17.53 -9.23
C GLU A 174 22.33 -16.62 -8.26
N GLY A 175 21.25 -17.11 -7.62
CA GLY A 175 20.41 -16.36 -6.69
C GLY A 175 18.91 -16.46 -6.98
N TYR A 176 18.17 -15.41 -6.65
CA TYR A 176 16.71 -15.36 -6.73
C TYR A 176 16.25 -14.42 -7.86
N LEU A 177 15.37 -14.92 -8.73
CA LEU A 177 14.71 -14.13 -9.77
C LEU A 177 13.29 -13.79 -9.36
N TYR A 178 12.98 -12.49 -9.31
CA TYR A 178 11.66 -11.95 -9.02
C TYR A 178 11.07 -11.37 -10.31
N SER A 179 9.92 -11.88 -10.74
CA SER A 179 9.25 -11.45 -11.97
C SER A 179 8.01 -10.61 -11.69
N PHE A 180 7.85 -9.54 -12.46
CA PHE A 180 6.73 -8.60 -12.42
C PHE A 180 6.23 -8.37 -13.84
N THR A 181 4.92 -8.30 -14.04
CA THR A 181 4.34 -7.87 -15.31
C THR A 181 4.39 -6.35 -15.42
N GLY A 182 4.93 -5.85 -16.53
CA GLY A 182 4.92 -4.43 -16.88
C GLY A 182 4.40 -4.18 -18.29
N TYR A 183 4.29 -2.90 -18.64
CA TYR A 183 3.72 -2.44 -19.89
C TYR A 183 4.46 -1.24 -20.46
N ILE A 184 4.52 -1.17 -21.79
CA ILE A 184 4.96 0.00 -22.56
C ILE A 184 3.74 0.56 -23.27
N LYS A 185 3.31 1.78 -22.92
CA LYS A 185 2.09 2.41 -23.46
C LYS A 185 2.36 3.44 -24.56
N GLU A 186 3.52 4.09 -24.53
CA GLU A 186 3.89 5.13 -25.50
C GLU A 186 4.99 4.59 -26.43
N TYR A 187 4.58 4.01 -27.55
CA TYR A 187 5.50 3.58 -28.60
C TYR A 187 5.00 4.00 -29.98
N GLY A 188 5.94 4.37 -30.86
CA GLY A 188 5.62 4.62 -32.25
C GLY A 188 5.12 3.32 -32.90
N LYS A 189 3.94 3.36 -33.55
CA LYS A 189 3.29 2.21 -34.22
C LYS A 189 4.15 1.58 -35.32
N GLU A 190 5.21 2.26 -35.75
CA GLU A 190 6.16 1.80 -36.76
C GLU A 190 7.29 0.90 -36.21
N LYS A 191 7.29 0.61 -34.91
CA LYS A 191 8.37 -0.17 -34.28
C LYS A 191 8.03 -1.65 -34.20
N ALA A 192 8.91 -2.47 -34.78
CA ALA A 192 8.84 -3.93 -34.74
C ALA A 192 9.24 -4.48 -33.37
N PHE A 193 8.40 -4.28 -32.35
CA PHE A 193 8.49 -5.10 -31.15
C PHE A 193 8.09 -6.53 -31.51
N MET A 194 8.84 -7.49 -31.02
CA MET A 194 8.58 -8.91 -31.12
C MET A 194 8.73 -9.54 -29.75
N GLU A 195 7.98 -10.61 -29.51
CA GLU A 195 8.16 -11.43 -28.32
C GLU A 195 9.60 -11.94 -28.23
N GLY A 196 10.16 -11.94 -27.02
CA GLY A 196 11.56 -12.25 -26.76
C GLY A 196 12.52 -11.08 -26.94
N ASN A 197 12.08 -9.91 -27.44
CA ASN A 197 12.95 -8.72 -27.45
C ASN A 197 13.34 -8.32 -26.03
N ARG A 198 14.65 -8.20 -25.78
CA ARG A 198 15.19 -7.78 -24.48
C ARG A 198 15.57 -6.30 -24.47
N ALA A 199 15.38 -5.69 -23.31
CA ALA A 199 15.77 -4.30 -23.05
C ALA A 199 16.69 -4.19 -21.84
N LYS A 200 17.61 -3.22 -21.94
CA LYS A 200 18.40 -2.72 -20.81
C LYS A 200 17.55 -1.77 -19.99
N VAL A 201 17.55 -1.97 -18.67
CA VAL A 201 16.83 -1.10 -17.73
C VAL A 201 17.67 0.14 -17.43
N ARG A 202 17.03 1.31 -17.41
CA ARG A 202 17.62 2.61 -17.10
C ARG A 202 16.71 3.37 -16.15
N ILE A 203 17.28 4.05 -15.17
CA ILE A 203 16.55 4.94 -14.27
C ILE A 203 16.88 6.37 -14.67
N ARG A 204 15.86 7.21 -14.84
CA ARG A 204 16.03 8.67 -14.99
C ARG A 204 15.04 9.36 -14.08
N GLU A 205 15.56 10.22 -13.20
CA GLU A 205 14.76 10.92 -12.19
C GLU A 205 13.85 9.95 -11.43
N THR A 206 12.54 10.09 -11.58
CA THR A 206 11.49 9.29 -10.93
C THR A 206 10.95 8.18 -11.83
N ALA A 207 11.58 7.88 -12.98
CA ALA A 207 11.07 6.90 -13.94
C ALA A 207 12.03 5.83 -14.41
N ILE A 208 11.43 4.69 -14.76
CA ILE A 208 12.10 3.51 -15.29
C ILE A 208 11.89 3.49 -16.80
N TYR A 209 12.99 3.44 -17.52
CA TYR A 209 13.04 3.40 -18.96
C TYR A 209 13.70 2.12 -19.45
N LEU A 210 13.23 1.66 -20.60
CA LEU A 210 13.72 0.50 -21.32
C LEU A 210 14.43 0.96 -22.58
N GLN A 211 15.65 0.47 -22.77
CA GLN A 211 16.45 0.70 -23.96
C GLN A 211 16.61 -0.62 -24.71
N PHE A 212 16.02 -0.68 -25.90
CA PHE A 212 16.19 -1.81 -26.81
C PHE A 212 17.28 -1.47 -27.83
N ASP A 213 18.09 -2.45 -28.22
CA ASP A 213 19.20 -2.18 -29.15
C ASP A 213 18.72 -1.79 -30.57
N HIS A 214 17.52 -2.24 -30.97
CA HIS A 214 16.91 -1.96 -32.27
C HIS A 214 15.96 -0.76 -32.27
N ILE A 215 15.74 -0.12 -31.11
CA ILE A 215 14.83 1.02 -30.97
C ILE A 215 15.64 2.24 -30.51
N PRO A 216 15.70 3.32 -31.31
CA PRO A 216 16.57 4.45 -31.01
C PRO A 216 16.11 5.25 -29.78
N GLN A 217 14.82 5.30 -29.47
CA GLN A 217 14.31 6.01 -28.30
C GLN A 217 14.03 5.09 -27.09
N TYR A 218 14.13 5.68 -25.90
CA TYR A 218 13.74 5.04 -24.64
C TYR A 218 12.22 4.84 -24.56
N CYS A 219 11.81 3.72 -23.98
CA CYS A 219 10.41 3.39 -23.73
C CYS A 219 10.15 3.42 -22.22
N LYS A 220 9.12 4.14 -21.77
CA LYS A 220 8.76 4.20 -20.34
C LYS A 220 8.12 2.87 -19.90
N LEU A 221 8.62 2.30 -18.82
CA LEU A 221 8.01 1.14 -18.16
C LEU A 221 6.90 1.62 -17.23
N THR A 222 5.74 0.98 -17.33
CA THR A 222 4.60 1.16 -16.43
C THR A 222 4.17 -0.18 -15.86
N PHE A 223 3.46 -0.17 -14.74
CA PHE A 223 2.89 -1.35 -14.11
C PHE A 223 1.36 -1.17 -14.04
N ASP A 224 0.62 -2.26 -13.96
CA ASP A 224 -0.82 -2.25 -13.72
C ASP A 224 -1.15 -1.95 -12.25
N ARG A 225 -0.32 -2.43 -11.34
CA ARG A 225 -0.43 -2.16 -9.91
C ARG A 225 0.38 -0.93 -9.52
N ASN A 226 -0.31 0.11 -9.04
CA ASN A 226 0.31 1.37 -8.60
C ASN A 226 1.41 1.17 -7.54
N CYS A 227 1.27 0.13 -6.72
CA CYS A 227 2.18 -0.19 -5.64
C CYS A 227 3.55 -0.70 -6.10
N LEU A 228 3.66 -1.24 -7.32
CA LEU A 228 4.92 -1.81 -7.82
C LEU A 228 5.97 -0.73 -8.08
N TYR A 229 5.55 0.46 -8.49
CA TYR A 229 6.48 1.50 -8.91
C TYR A 229 7.40 2.02 -7.79
N PRO A 230 6.89 2.45 -6.61
CA PRO A 230 7.77 2.90 -5.52
C PRO A 230 8.70 1.79 -5.01
N VAL A 231 8.24 0.53 -5.06
CA VAL A 231 9.02 -0.64 -4.64
C VAL A 231 10.15 -0.91 -5.64
N VAL A 232 9.81 -1.15 -6.91
CA VAL A 232 10.77 -1.50 -7.96
C VAL A 232 11.80 -0.38 -8.15
N LEU A 233 11.37 0.87 -8.17
CA LEU A 233 12.29 2.00 -8.32
C LEU A 233 13.31 2.05 -7.17
N SER A 234 12.88 1.80 -5.94
CA SER A 234 13.75 1.78 -4.75
C SER A 234 14.70 0.58 -4.76
N VAL A 235 14.23 -0.60 -5.17
CA VAL A 235 15.08 -1.79 -5.38
C VAL A 235 16.16 -1.49 -6.42
N LEU A 236 15.80 -0.93 -7.58
CA LEU A 236 16.76 -0.60 -8.63
C LEU A 236 17.79 0.46 -8.19
N ARG A 237 17.34 1.50 -7.47
CA ARG A 237 18.22 2.56 -6.93
C ARG A 237 19.21 2.07 -5.88
N SER A 238 18.96 0.92 -5.26
CA SER A 238 19.91 0.34 -4.30
C SER A 238 21.27 -0.01 -4.92
N GLY A 239 21.31 -0.25 -6.24
CA GLY A 239 22.51 -0.72 -6.94
C GLY A 239 22.92 -2.15 -6.60
N LYS A 240 22.13 -2.88 -5.79
CA LYS A 240 22.44 -4.24 -5.31
C LYS A 240 21.87 -5.36 -6.18
N VAL A 241 21.12 -5.02 -7.23
CA VAL A 241 20.39 -5.97 -8.06
C VAL A 241 20.73 -5.78 -9.54
N ALA A 242 20.62 -6.86 -10.30
CA ALA A 242 20.56 -6.76 -11.76
C ALA A 242 19.08 -6.80 -12.20
N ALA A 243 18.76 -6.08 -13.27
CA ALA A 243 17.40 -6.08 -13.81
C ALA A 243 17.42 -6.27 -15.33
N MET A 244 16.47 -7.05 -15.81
CA MET A 244 16.25 -7.33 -17.22
C MET A 244 14.77 -7.15 -17.54
N CYS A 245 14.48 -6.81 -18.78
CA CYS A 245 13.13 -6.73 -19.28
C CYS A 245 13.03 -7.48 -20.61
N GLU A 246 11.98 -8.25 -20.80
CA GLU A 246 11.70 -9.01 -22.03
C GLU A 246 10.26 -8.77 -22.49
N VAL A 247 10.05 -8.59 -23.79
CA VAL A 247 8.71 -8.48 -24.38
C VAL A 247 8.06 -9.86 -24.39
N ILE A 248 6.88 -9.98 -23.79
CA ILE A 248 6.15 -11.25 -23.68
C ILE A 248 4.84 -11.28 -24.47
N ALA A 249 4.30 -10.12 -24.84
CA ALA A 249 3.18 -10.04 -25.77
C ALA A 249 3.15 -8.68 -26.47
N VAL A 250 2.88 -8.70 -27.78
CA VAL A 250 2.65 -7.51 -28.60
C VAL A 250 1.19 -7.52 -29.06
N PRO A 251 0.42 -6.44 -28.84
CA PRO A 251 -0.98 -6.41 -29.24
C PRO A 251 -1.12 -6.49 -30.76
N ASP A 252 -2.00 -7.38 -31.23
CA ASP A 252 -2.32 -7.56 -32.65
C ASP A 252 -3.32 -6.49 -33.10
N SER A 253 -2.89 -5.62 -34.01
CA SER A 253 -3.69 -4.52 -34.56
C SER A 253 -4.88 -4.99 -35.42
N LYS A 254 -4.99 -6.29 -35.74
CA LYS A 254 -6.02 -6.84 -36.63
C LYS A 254 -7.28 -7.37 -35.95
N LYS A 255 -7.30 -7.50 -34.62
CA LYS A 255 -8.50 -7.96 -33.89
C LYS A 255 -9.23 -6.75 -33.30
N GLY A 256 -10.34 -6.35 -33.93
CA GLY A 256 -11.18 -5.18 -33.63
C GLY A 256 -11.86 -5.12 -32.25
N ARG A 257 -11.20 -5.56 -31.17
CA ARG A 257 -11.54 -5.20 -29.79
C ARG A 257 -10.59 -4.09 -29.35
N ARG A 258 -11.11 -3.09 -28.62
CA ARG A 258 -10.34 -2.12 -27.83
C ARG A 258 -9.51 -2.85 -26.76
N MET A 259 -8.49 -3.59 -27.15
CA MET A 259 -7.41 -4.01 -26.25
C MET A 259 -6.46 -2.82 -26.16
N SER A 260 -5.93 -2.53 -24.97
CA SER A 260 -4.97 -1.43 -24.80
C SER A 260 -3.83 -1.61 -25.80
N ASP A 261 -3.47 -0.54 -26.54
CA ASP A 261 -2.28 -0.46 -27.42
C ASP A 261 -0.99 -0.51 -26.56
N SER A 262 -0.87 -1.44 -25.62
CA SER A 262 0.26 -1.56 -24.70
C SER A 262 1.00 -2.88 -24.93
N ILE A 263 2.32 -2.80 -25.03
CA ILE A 263 3.18 -3.98 -25.13
C ILE A 263 3.41 -4.53 -23.74
N LYS A 264 3.12 -5.82 -23.56
CA LYS A 264 3.33 -6.51 -22.28
C LYS A 264 4.78 -6.96 -22.18
N VAL A 265 5.40 -6.69 -21.04
CA VAL A 265 6.78 -7.08 -20.75
C VAL A 265 6.86 -7.85 -19.44
N ALA A 266 7.76 -8.83 -19.37
CA ALA A 266 8.22 -9.40 -18.13
C ALA A 266 9.43 -8.59 -17.65
N PHE A 267 9.28 -7.96 -16.49
CA PHE A 267 10.35 -7.24 -15.81
C PHE A 267 10.88 -8.13 -14.69
N THR A 268 12.17 -8.49 -14.75
CA THR A 268 12.80 -9.43 -13.83
C THR A 268 13.93 -8.76 -13.08
N ILE A 269 13.93 -8.91 -11.76
CA ILE A 269 15.04 -8.52 -10.88
C ILE A 269 15.76 -9.78 -10.42
N MET A 270 17.08 -9.77 -10.52
CA MET A 270 17.97 -10.79 -9.98
C MET A 270 18.64 -10.27 -8.72
N MET A 271 18.50 -11.04 -7.63
CA MET A 271 19.21 -10.83 -6.37
C MET A 271 20.13 -12.02 -6.12
N ARG A 272 21.44 -11.79 -6.00
CA ARG A 272 22.41 -12.88 -5.76
C ARG A 272 22.22 -13.58 -4.41
N GLU A 273 21.75 -12.82 -3.44
CA GLU A 273 21.42 -13.26 -2.10
C GLU A 273 20.16 -12.55 -1.62
N LYS A 274 19.48 -13.10 -0.60
CA LYS A 274 18.36 -12.40 0.02
C LYS A 274 18.86 -11.15 0.73
N ILE A 275 18.31 -10.00 0.35
CA ILE A 275 18.68 -8.71 0.95
C ILE A 275 17.66 -8.37 2.05
N VAL A 276 18.17 -8.16 3.26
CA VAL A 276 17.36 -7.72 4.40
C VAL A 276 17.34 -6.19 4.43
N ASP A 277 16.15 -5.62 4.36
CA ASP A 277 15.94 -4.18 4.54
C ASP A 277 16.37 -3.72 5.93
N GLN A 278 16.79 -2.45 6.01
CA GLN A 278 17.25 -1.84 7.26
C GLN A 278 16.33 -0.66 7.61
N PRO A 279 16.10 -0.37 8.91
CA PRO A 279 15.44 0.85 9.35
C PRO A 279 16.09 2.10 8.75
N ARG A 280 15.26 3.06 8.31
CA ARG A 280 15.71 4.30 7.65
C ARG A 280 15.05 5.51 8.29
N SER A 281 15.77 6.62 8.29
CA SER A 281 15.20 7.93 8.61
C SER A 281 15.58 8.92 7.52
N ASN A 282 14.61 9.69 7.07
CA ASN A 282 14.73 10.81 6.16
C ASN A 282 14.66 12.15 6.92
N LYS A 283 14.79 12.15 8.26
CA LYS A 283 14.71 13.34 9.11
C LYS A 283 15.54 14.52 8.59
N GLU A 284 16.80 14.32 8.24
CA GLU A 284 17.65 15.40 7.71
C GLU A 284 17.17 15.99 6.38
N LYS A 285 16.54 15.16 5.52
CA LYS A 285 15.96 15.62 4.25
C LYS A 285 14.67 16.39 4.50
N MET A 286 13.84 15.92 5.43
CA MET A 286 12.63 16.63 5.87
C MET A 286 12.96 17.96 6.55
N ASP A 287 13.95 18.01 7.43
CA ASP A 287 14.41 19.25 8.07
C ASP A 287 14.92 20.26 7.03
N ARG A 288 15.60 19.79 5.96
CA ARG A 288 16.02 20.65 4.84
C ARG A 288 14.83 21.20 4.07
N LEU A 289 13.85 20.34 3.76
CA LEU A 289 12.62 20.72 3.08
C LEU A 289 11.89 21.89 3.77
N PHE A 290 11.92 21.94 5.10
CA PHE A 290 11.27 23.02 5.87
C PHE A 290 12.17 24.22 6.18
N ARG A 291 13.48 24.11 5.98
CA ARG A 291 14.43 25.23 6.11
C ARG A 291 14.54 26.06 4.83
N GLU A 292 14.30 25.44 3.68
CA GLU A 292 14.19 26.13 2.39
C GLU A 292 12.91 26.98 2.41
N ARG A 293 13.02 28.23 2.86
CA ARG A 293 11.96 29.23 2.65
C ARG A 293 11.72 29.33 1.14
N ASP A 294 10.45 29.26 0.75
CA ASP A 294 9.93 29.31 -0.61
C ASP A 294 10.81 30.18 -1.54
N LEU A 295 11.55 29.52 -2.44
CA LEU A 295 12.11 30.12 -3.66
C LEU A 295 11.10 29.97 -4.80
#